data_AF-A0A2A2EM24-F1
#
_entry.id   AF-A0A2A2EM24-F1
#
_cell.length_a   1.000
_cell.length_b   1.000
_cell.length_c   1.000
_cell.angle_alpha   90.00
_cell.angle_beta   90.00
_cell.angle_gamma   90.00
#
_symmetry.space_group_name_H-M   'P 1'
#
loop_
_entity.id
_entity.type
_entity.pdbx_description
1 polymer ?
#
loop_
_entity_poly.entity_id
_entity_poly.type
_entity_poly.pdbx_seq_one_letter_code
_entity_poly.pdbx_strand_id
1 'polypeptide(L)'
;MGKIGTKLQYVRSATRLYGPRMGMTSLLHHLAHRNIGAYYEKLVEASWNRFMKDIPFDADAIATLPATNDGPIWVMWWQGLDGSEPPVVRACIDSIKRHANGREVRLITKDTIDRYASLDPSIMRKVHEGAITLTTLSDIVRFAVLKEHGGMWMDATMYLTADLSDDIRRYAFYSIPNHQTAPTRNWTGYFMGGKPGNPLFAYMLQAFTTLYALTDHIPDYFMIDVMMSAAYTHIPQVRSMIDAQPVNNLHRLYLADKLADATVELPSDTYAYKLSYKNTRQIPAAHTVYGEVLDGTL
;
A
#
# COMPACT_ATOMS: atom_id res chain seq x y z
N MET A 1 15.34 -12.97 -12.16
CA MET A 1 16.02 -13.50 -10.95
C MET A 1 15.10 -14.48 -10.25
N GLY A 2 15.58 -15.66 -9.85
CA GLY A 2 14.80 -16.60 -9.02
C GLY A 2 14.63 -16.12 -7.57
N LYS A 3 13.77 -16.78 -6.78
CA LYS A 3 13.44 -16.40 -5.38
C LYS A 3 14.69 -16.19 -4.49
N ILE A 4 15.75 -16.96 -4.70
CA ILE A 4 17.02 -16.84 -3.95
C ILE A 4 17.77 -15.55 -4.33
N GLY A 5 17.78 -15.19 -5.61
CA GLY A 5 18.45 -13.97 -6.09
C GLY A 5 17.86 -12.71 -5.45
N THR A 6 16.53 -12.63 -5.36
CA THR A 6 15.83 -11.52 -4.69
C THR A 6 16.17 -11.46 -3.20
N LYS A 7 16.19 -12.59 -2.51
CA LYS A 7 16.58 -12.66 -1.08
C LYS A 7 18.02 -12.17 -0.87
N LEU A 8 18.96 -12.56 -1.73
CA LEU A 8 20.34 -12.07 -1.65
C LEU A 8 20.47 -10.57 -1.95
N GLN A 9 19.64 -10.03 -2.85
CA GLN A 9 19.54 -8.58 -3.09
C GLN A 9 19.12 -7.84 -1.82
N TYR A 10 18.13 -8.33 -1.08
CA TYR A 10 17.70 -7.78 0.21
C TYR A 10 18.83 -7.76 1.23
N VAL A 11 19.58 -8.86 1.36
CA VAL A 11 20.74 -8.94 2.25
C VAL A 11 21.82 -7.92 1.87
N ARG A 12 22.15 -7.81 0.58
CA ARG A 12 23.14 -6.84 0.08
C ARG A 12 22.70 -5.40 0.33
N SER A 13 21.45 -5.08 0.04
CA SER A 13 20.89 -3.75 0.29
C SER A 13 20.89 -3.42 1.79
N ALA A 14 20.44 -4.35 2.65
CA ALA A 14 20.47 -4.17 4.10
C ALA A 14 21.90 -3.95 4.62
N THR A 15 22.88 -4.69 4.07
CA THR A 15 24.29 -4.53 4.42
C THR A 15 24.83 -3.16 4.02
N ARG A 16 24.53 -2.71 2.79
CA ARG A 16 24.97 -1.41 2.28
C ARG A 16 24.34 -0.24 3.05
N LEU A 17 23.07 -0.36 3.37
CA LEU A 17 22.29 0.73 3.97
C LEU A 17 22.49 0.84 5.49
N TYR A 18 22.51 -0.29 6.19
CA TYR A 18 22.50 -0.37 7.66
C TYR A 18 23.76 -1.02 8.25
N GLY A 19 24.69 -1.49 7.42
CA GLY A 19 25.94 -2.11 7.83
C GLY A 19 25.87 -3.64 8.00
N PRO A 20 27.03 -4.28 8.25
CA PRO A 20 27.19 -5.74 8.20
C PRO A 20 26.35 -6.50 9.24
N ARG A 21 26.09 -5.90 10.40
CA ARG A 21 25.25 -6.53 11.44
C ARG A 21 23.80 -6.71 10.98
N MET A 22 23.23 -5.70 10.31
CA MET A 22 21.89 -5.85 9.73
C MET A 22 21.88 -6.72 8.49
N GLY A 23 22.96 -6.73 7.71
CA GLY A 23 23.19 -7.71 6.65
C GLY A 23 23.04 -9.16 7.16
N MET A 24 23.74 -9.50 8.25
CA MET A 24 23.65 -10.82 8.86
C MET A 24 22.24 -11.13 9.40
N THR A 25 21.59 -10.16 10.04
CA THR A 25 20.21 -10.33 10.53
C THR A 25 19.24 -10.59 9.37
N SER A 26 19.39 -9.84 8.27
CA SER A 26 18.63 -10.03 7.02
C SER A 26 18.88 -11.41 6.40
N LEU A 27 20.12 -11.88 6.40
CA LEU A 27 20.48 -13.22 5.91
C LEU A 27 19.76 -14.33 6.68
N LEU A 28 19.81 -14.26 8.02
CA LEU A 28 19.14 -15.23 8.90
C LEU A 28 17.62 -15.24 8.71
N HIS A 29 17.01 -14.07 8.50
CA HIS A 29 15.58 -13.99 8.21
C HIS A 29 15.25 -14.59 6.84
N HIS A 30 15.85 -14.08 5.77
CA HIS A 30 15.46 -14.41 4.40
C HIS A 30 15.85 -15.82 3.98
N LEU A 31 16.96 -16.36 4.47
CA LEU A 31 17.44 -17.69 4.09
C LEU A 31 17.10 -18.78 5.11
N ALA A 32 17.04 -18.45 6.41
CA ALA A 32 16.78 -19.44 7.45
C ALA A 32 15.40 -19.33 8.10
N HIS A 33 14.57 -18.34 7.72
CA HIS A 33 13.22 -18.12 8.23
C HIS A 33 13.14 -18.00 9.77
N ARG A 34 14.21 -17.51 10.41
CA ARG A 34 14.29 -17.36 11.87
C ARG A 34 13.94 -15.94 12.31
N ASN A 35 13.35 -15.82 13.49
CA ASN A 35 13.21 -14.57 14.26
C ASN A 35 12.53 -13.41 13.50
N ILE A 36 11.41 -13.66 12.81
CA ILE A 36 10.70 -12.65 11.99
C ILE A 36 10.37 -11.36 12.75
N GLY A 37 9.85 -11.45 13.98
CA GLY A 37 9.51 -10.27 14.79
C GLY A 37 10.75 -9.43 15.12
N ALA A 38 11.78 -10.06 15.68
CA ALA A 38 13.04 -9.38 15.99
C ALA A 38 13.76 -8.83 14.75
N TYR A 39 13.57 -9.44 13.57
CA TYR A 39 14.08 -8.88 12.31
C TYR A 39 13.39 -7.56 11.98
N TYR A 40 12.06 -7.52 11.99
CA TYR A 40 11.32 -6.32 11.64
C TYR A 40 11.48 -5.21 12.68
N GLU A 41 11.53 -5.51 13.97
CA GLU A 41 11.85 -4.53 15.01
C GLU A 41 13.22 -3.88 14.76
N LYS A 42 14.25 -4.68 14.49
CA LYS A 42 15.59 -4.16 14.17
C LYS A 42 15.59 -3.36 12.87
N LEU A 43 14.84 -3.79 11.86
CA LEU A 43 14.76 -3.09 10.59
C LEU A 43 14.06 -1.73 10.74
N VAL A 44 12.98 -1.66 11.53
CA VAL A 44 12.28 -0.42 11.89
C VAL A 44 13.23 0.56 12.58
N GLU A 45 13.93 0.11 13.63
CA GLU A 45 14.89 0.95 14.35
C GLU A 45 16.09 1.35 13.46
N ALA A 46 16.56 0.46 12.59
CA ALA A 46 17.63 0.77 11.66
C ALA A 46 17.19 1.82 10.63
N SER A 47 15.98 1.72 10.07
CA SER A 47 15.42 2.73 9.16
C SER A 47 15.24 4.07 9.86
N TRP A 48 14.69 4.07 11.08
CA TRP A 48 14.54 5.28 11.90
C TRP A 48 15.88 5.99 12.09
N ASN A 49 16.86 5.28 12.64
CA ASN A 49 18.15 5.84 12.99
C ASN A 49 19.02 6.22 11.78
N ARG A 50 18.84 5.54 10.64
CA ARG A 50 19.68 5.73 9.46
C ARG A 50 19.30 6.97 8.65
N PHE A 51 18.00 7.23 8.50
CA PHE A 51 17.53 8.30 7.62
C PHE A 51 16.20 8.93 8.02
N MET A 52 15.28 8.24 8.70
CA MET A 52 13.93 8.80 8.92
C MET A 52 13.87 9.85 10.03
N LYS A 53 14.69 9.72 11.09
CA LYS A 53 14.71 10.69 12.20
C LYS A 53 15.12 12.11 11.79
N ASP A 54 15.85 12.22 10.67
CA ASP A 54 16.37 13.49 10.16
C ASP A 54 15.41 14.13 9.12
N ILE A 55 14.32 13.43 8.76
CA ILE A 55 13.28 13.98 7.89
C ILE A 55 12.37 14.88 8.73
N PRO A 56 12.15 16.15 8.32
CA PRO A 56 11.24 17.02 9.04
C PRO A 56 9.80 16.50 8.96
N PHE A 57 9.10 16.53 10.09
CA PHE A 57 7.67 16.21 10.17
C PHE A 57 6.93 17.43 10.70
N ASP A 58 6.06 18.01 9.88
CA ASP A 58 5.24 19.17 10.24
C ASP A 58 4.03 18.69 11.06
N ALA A 59 4.21 18.56 12.37
CA ALA A 59 3.15 18.12 13.27
C ALA A 59 2.00 19.13 13.37
N ASP A 60 2.28 20.42 13.21
CA ASP A 60 1.30 21.50 13.37
C ASP A 60 0.29 21.49 12.22
N ALA A 61 0.70 21.05 11.02
CA ALA A 61 -0.20 20.87 9.88
C ALA A 61 -1.41 19.97 10.16
N ILE A 62 -1.32 19.04 11.12
CA ILE A 62 -2.43 18.16 11.51
C ILE A 62 -3.60 18.95 12.08
N ALA A 63 -3.32 20.00 12.87
CA ALA A 63 -4.34 20.82 13.50
C ALA A 63 -5.10 21.70 12.49
N THR A 64 -4.49 21.97 11.34
CA THR A 64 -5.05 22.81 10.27
C THR A 64 -5.63 22.00 9.10
N LEU A 65 -5.70 20.66 9.22
CA LEU A 65 -6.33 19.84 8.17
C LEU A 65 -7.79 20.24 7.97
N PRO A 66 -8.31 20.13 6.73
CA PRO A 66 -9.70 20.46 6.45
C PRO A 66 -10.67 19.59 7.26
N ALA A 67 -11.94 20.00 7.34
CA ALA A 67 -12.94 19.22 8.06
C ALA A 67 -13.14 17.81 7.48
N THR A 68 -13.08 17.67 6.15
CA THR A 68 -13.41 16.44 5.44
C THR A 68 -12.35 16.07 4.39
N ASN A 69 -12.23 14.77 4.12
CA ASN A 69 -11.43 14.21 3.03
C ASN A 69 -12.34 13.96 1.80
N ASP A 70 -12.36 14.92 0.90
CA ASP A 70 -13.25 14.94 -0.27
C ASP A 70 -12.51 14.59 -1.57
N GLY A 71 -11.23 14.22 -1.46
CA GLY A 71 -10.39 13.90 -2.60
C GLY A 71 -10.82 12.64 -3.35
N PRO A 72 -10.24 12.42 -4.54
CA PRO A 72 -10.59 11.31 -5.42
C PRO A 72 -10.13 9.96 -4.86
N ILE A 73 -10.58 8.88 -5.50
CA ILE A 73 -10.04 7.53 -5.31
C ILE A 73 -8.97 7.30 -6.38
N TRP A 74 -7.74 7.07 -5.95
CA TRP A 74 -6.58 6.76 -6.76
C TRP A 74 -6.43 5.26 -6.91
N VAL A 75 -6.34 4.80 -8.14
CA VAL A 75 -6.02 3.42 -8.49
C VAL A 75 -4.87 3.42 -9.47
N MET A 76 -3.91 2.53 -9.30
CA MET A 76 -2.79 2.40 -10.23
C MET A 76 -2.78 1.05 -10.92
N TRP A 77 -2.74 1.08 -12.25
CA TRP A 77 -2.43 -0.08 -13.09
C TRP A 77 -1.53 0.36 -14.23
N TRP A 78 -0.24 0.02 -14.12
CA TRP A 78 0.83 0.62 -14.93
C TRP A 78 0.60 0.46 -16.44
N GLN A 79 0.13 -0.71 -16.86
CA GLN A 79 -0.10 -1.07 -18.26
C GLN A 79 -1.30 -0.33 -18.88
N GLY A 80 -2.22 0.20 -18.07
CA GLY A 80 -3.51 0.70 -18.55
C GLY A 80 -4.53 -0.41 -18.82
N LEU A 81 -5.72 -0.01 -19.28
CA LEU A 81 -6.88 -0.89 -19.49
C LEU A 81 -7.15 -1.11 -20.98
N ASP A 82 -6.17 -1.64 -21.70
CA ASP A 82 -6.22 -1.89 -23.14
C ASP A 82 -6.80 -3.26 -23.52
N GLY A 83 -7.22 -4.06 -22.52
CA GLY A 83 -7.76 -5.41 -22.70
C GLY A 83 -6.72 -6.52 -22.45
N SER A 84 -5.46 -6.17 -22.20
CA SER A 84 -4.42 -7.12 -21.81
C SER A 84 -4.35 -7.38 -20.30
N GLU A 85 -5.02 -6.55 -19.48
CA GLU A 85 -5.08 -6.75 -18.05
C GLU A 85 -5.84 -8.03 -17.65
N PRO A 86 -5.51 -8.67 -16.52
CA PRO A 86 -6.30 -9.78 -16.01
C PRO A 86 -7.76 -9.35 -15.78
N PRO A 87 -8.77 -10.15 -16.17
CA PRO A 87 -10.18 -9.77 -16.06
C PRO A 87 -10.60 -9.29 -14.66
N VAL A 88 -10.07 -9.93 -13.61
CA VAL A 88 -10.33 -9.54 -12.21
C VAL A 88 -9.86 -8.12 -11.88
N VAL A 89 -8.80 -7.61 -12.52
CA VAL A 89 -8.31 -6.24 -12.31
C VAL A 89 -9.34 -5.24 -12.83
N ARG A 90 -9.88 -5.48 -14.04
CA ARG A 90 -10.94 -4.65 -14.61
C ARG A 90 -12.19 -4.70 -13.73
N ALA A 91 -12.63 -5.89 -13.34
CA ALA A 91 -13.78 -6.07 -12.45
C ALA A 91 -13.62 -5.34 -11.11
N CYS A 92 -12.44 -5.40 -10.48
CA CYS A 92 -12.12 -4.63 -9.28
C CYS A 92 -12.23 -3.13 -9.51
N ILE A 93 -11.58 -2.59 -10.56
CA ILE A 93 -11.64 -1.16 -10.88
C ILE A 93 -13.08 -0.70 -11.15
N ASP A 94 -13.87 -1.50 -11.86
CA ASP A 94 -15.26 -1.17 -12.16
C ASP A 94 -16.13 -1.25 -10.90
N SER A 95 -15.89 -2.19 -9.99
CA SER A 95 -16.53 -2.20 -8.66
C SER A 95 -16.21 -0.95 -7.85
N ILE A 96 -14.94 -0.48 -7.88
CA ILE A 96 -14.52 0.75 -7.20
C ILE A 96 -15.29 1.95 -7.78
N LYS A 97 -15.46 2.04 -9.10
CA LYS A 97 -16.24 3.10 -9.75
C LYS A 97 -17.72 3.04 -9.36
N ARG A 98 -18.33 1.86 -9.37
CA ARG A 98 -19.73 1.66 -8.99
C ARG A 98 -20.00 2.11 -7.56
N HIS A 99 -19.08 1.78 -6.65
CA HIS A 99 -19.20 2.01 -5.22
C HIS A 99 -18.38 3.20 -4.72
N ALA A 100 -18.02 4.13 -5.61
CA ALA A 100 -17.21 5.30 -5.26
C ALA A 100 -17.97 6.31 -4.38
N ASN A 101 -19.28 6.14 -4.23
CA ASN A 101 -20.18 7.03 -3.49
C ASN A 101 -19.97 8.51 -3.87
N GLY A 102 -20.08 8.80 -5.18
CA GLY A 102 -19.93 10.14 -5.75
C GLY A 102 -18.49 10.67 -5.86
N ARG A 103 -17.47 9.94 -5.38
CA ARG A 103 -16.06 10.32 -5.58
C ARG A 103 -15.59 10.03 -7.00
N GLU A 104 -14.75 10.90 -7.52
CA GLU A 104 -14.04 10.63 -8.78
C GLU A 104 -13.04 9.49 -8.59
N VAL A 105 -13.01 8.53 -9.52
CA VAL A 105 -12.02 7.44 -9.55
C VAL A 105 -11.00 7.71 -10.65
N ARG A 106 -9.74 7.90 -10.28
CA ARG A 106 -8.64 8.23 -11.19
C ARG A 106 -7.68 7.05 -11.34
N LEU A 107 -7.57 6.56 -12.57
CA LEU A 107 -6.61 5.53 -12.94
C LEU A 107 -5.26 6.14 -13.34
N ILE A 108 -4.21 5.74 -12.62
CA ILE A 108 -2.82 6.08 -12.90
C ILE A 108 -2.19 4.97 -13.73
N THR A 109 -1.67 5.33 -14.90
CA THR A 109 -0.94 4.46 -15.82
C THR A 109 0.44 5.07 -16.09
N LYS A 110 1.29 4.35 -16.83
CA LYS A 110 2.57 4.88 -17.30
C LYS A 110 2.46 6.22 -18.07
N ASP A 111 1.32 6.46 -18.72
CA ASP A 111 1.11 7.63 -19.59
C ASP A 111 0.43 8.80 -18.86
N THR A 112 -0.10 8.56 -17.65
CA THR A 112 -0.84 9.56 -16.87
C THR A 112 -0.21 9.90 -15.52
N ILE A 113 0.80 9.15 -15.08
CA ILE A 113 1.49 9.36 -13.80
C ILE A 113 1.94 10.81 -13.57
N ASP A 114 2.58 11.43 -14.56
CA ASP A 114 3.10 12.80 -14.45
C ASP A 114 2.01 13.88 -14.34
N ARG A 115 0.74 13.54 -14.60
CA ARG A 115 -0.39 14.45 -14.43
C ARG A 115 -0.85 14.57 -12.98
N TYR A 116 -0.50 13.59 -12.14
CA TYR A 116 -1.06 13.43 -10.80
C TYR A 116 -0.02 13.33 -9.69
N ALA A 117 1.20 12.92 -9.99
CA ALA A 117 2.25 12.68 -9.01
C ALA A 117 3.55 13.41 -9.41
N SER A 118 3.98 14.36 -8.58
CA SER A 118 5.33 14.93 -8.68
C SER A 118 6.34 14.02 -7.98
N LEU A 119 7.19 13.37 -8.78
CA LEU A 119 8.25 12.47 -8.31
C LEU A 119 9.63 13.07 -8.55
N ASP A 120 10.58 12.77 -7.66
CA ASP A 120 11.99 13.09 -7.92
C ASP A 120 12.45 12.36 -9.20
N PRO A 121 13.10 13.03 -10.17
CA PRO A 121 13.52 12.41 -11.43
C PRO A 121 14.40 11.16 -11.24
N SER A 122 15.15 11.07 -10.14
CA SER A 122 15.96 9.90 -9.82
C SER A 122 15.13 8.63 -9.57
N ILE A 123 13.87 8.77 -9.12
CA ILE A 123 12.95 7.63 -8.93
C ILE A 123 12.62 7.02 -10.29
N MET A 124 12.12 7.82 -11.24
CA MET A 124 11.75 7.31 -12.56
C MET A 124 12.96 6.78 -13.33
N ARG A 125 14.14 7.42 -13.20
CA ARG A 125 15.39 6.87 -13.72
C ARG A 125 15.67 5.46 -13.16
N LYS A 126 15.59 5.28 -11.84
CA LYS A 126 15.81 3.97 -11.19
C LYS A 126 14.74 2.95 -11.54
N VAL A 127 13.51 3.35 -11.87
CA VAL A 127 12.48 2.45 -12.44
C VAL A 127 12.93 1.94 -13.80
N HIS A 128 13.36 2.84 -14.69
CA HIS A 128 13.83 2.47 -16.03
C HIS A 128 15.07 1.57 -15.99
N GLU A 129 15.96 1.78 -15.02
CA GLU A 129 17.15 0.95 -14.77
C GLU A 129 16.82 -0.39 -14.09
N GLY A 130 15.57 -0.63 -13.70
CA GLY A 130 15.14 -1.85 -13.02
C GLY A 130 15.53 -1.93 -11.53
N ALA A 131 16.01 -0.84 -10.96
CA ALA A 131 16.39 -0.72 -9.56
C ALA A 131 15.15 -0.58 -8.64
N ILE A 132 14.12 0.11 -9.13
CA ILE A 132 12.78 0.21 -8.52
C ILE A 132 11.81 -0.68 -9.27
N THR A 133 11.15 -1.59 -8.56
CA THR A 133 10.09 -2.44 -9.15
C THR A 133 8.79 -1.67 -9.33
N LEU A 134 7.91 -2.09 -10.23
CA LEU A 134 6.57 -1.48 -10.37
C LEU A 134 5.75 -1.55 -9.07
N THR A 135 5.93 -2.59 -8.26
CA THR A 135 5.30 -2.69 -6.94
C THR A 135 5.79 -1.58 -6.02
N THR A 136 7.10 -1.38 -5.92
CA THR A 136 7.64 -0.29 -5.10
C THR A 136 7.34 1.09 -5.68
N LEU A 137 7.29 1.25 -7.00
CA LEU A 137 6.81 2.48 -7.63
C LEU A 137 5.37 2.79 -7.19
N SER A 138 4.49 1.78 -7.14
CA SER A 138 3.12 1.99 -6.66
C SER A 138 3.06 2.45 -5.20
N ASP A 139 3.99 1.98 -4.35
CA ASP A 139 4.13 2.51 -2.99
C ASP A 139 4.54 3.98 -2.97
N ILE A 140 5.46 4.40 -3.84
CA ILE A 140 5.92 5.79 -3.93
C ILE A 140 4.80 6.70 -4.47
N VAL A 141 4.18 6.30 -5.58
CA VAL A 141 3.10 7.05 -6.25
C VAL A 141 1.92 7.28 -5.31
N ARG A 142 1.58 6.28 -4.49
CA ARG A 142 0.54 6.40 -3.47
C ARG A 142 0.75 7.60 -2.56
N PHE A 143 1.95 7.75 -2.01
CA PHE A 143 2.24 8.88 -1.13
C PHE A 143 2.33 10.21 -1.90
N ALA A 144 2.80 10.19 -3.15
CA ALA A 144 2.84 11.38 -4.00
C ALA A 144 1.44 11.94 -4.27
N VAL A 145 0.49 11.11 -4.71
CA VAL A 145 -0.87 11.59 -5.00
C VAL A 145 -1.64 11.96 -3.74
N LEU A 146 -1.46 11.21 -2.64
CA LEU A 146 -2.10 11.53 -1.35
C LEU A 146 -1.53 12.82 -0.74
N LYS A 147 -0.23 13.08 -0.89
CA LYS A 147 0.40 14.34 -0.48
C LYS A 147 -0.21 15.54 -1.20
N GLU A 148 -0.36 15.45 -2.52
CA GLU A 148 -0.83 16.58 -3.35
C GLU A 148 -2.33 16.80 -3.26
N HIS A 149 -3.12 15.72 -3.19
CA HIS A 149 -4.57 15.79 -3.42
C HIS A 149 -5.41 15.23 -2.28
N GLY A 150 -4.80 14.57 -1.28
CA GLY A 150 -5.53 13.74 -0.33
C GLY A 150 -6.31 12.63 -1.05
N GLY A 151 -7.50 12.32 -0.54
CA GLY A 151 -8.37 11.29 -1.12
C GLY A 151 -8.09 9.92 -0.55
N MET A 152 -8.32 8.89 -1.37
CA MET A 152 -8.13 7.48 -1.00
C MET A 152 -7.30 6.78 -2.06
N TRP A 153 -6.32 5.99 -1.65
CA TRP A 153 -5.69 4.99 -2.50
C TRP A 153 -6.40 3.65 -2.33
N MET A 154 -6.67 2.99 -3.45
CA MET A 154 -7.07 1.59 -3.51
C MET A 154 -6.22 0.87 -4.56
N ASP A 155 -5.63 -0.25 -4.19
CA ASP A 155 -4.97 -1.10 -5.18
C ASP A 155 -5.98 -1.56 -6.24
N ALA A 156 -5.52 -1.77 -7.48
CA ALA A 156 -6.36 -2.22 -8.60
C ALA A 156 -6.98 -3.62 -8.45
N THR A 157 -6.73 -4.30 -7.31
CA THR A 157 -7.36 -5.58 -6.96
C THR A 157 -8.22 -5.49 -5.70
N MET A 158 -8.63 -4.28 -5.29
CA MET A 158 -9.70 -4.11 -4.32
C MET A 158 -11.06 -4.24 -5.02
N TYR A 159 -11.90 -5.14 -4.52
CA TYR A 159 -13.27 -5.32 -4.96
C TYR A 159 -14.22 -4.75 -3.90
N LEU A 160 -15.13 -3.88 -4.31
CA LEU A 160 -16.16 -3.31 -3.44
C LEU A 160 -17.51 -3.98 -3.73
N THR A 161 -18.23 -4.37 -2.68
CA THR A 161 -19.59 -4.97 -2.77
C THR A 161 -20.68 -4.02 -2.25
N ALA A 162 -20.28 -2.88 -1.69
CA ALA A 162 -21.17 -1.82 -1.26
C ALA A 162 -20.44 -0.47 -1.33
N ASP A 163 -21.22 0.61 -1.31
CA ASP A 163 -20.72 1.97 -1.41
C ASP A 163 -19.70 2.29 -0.31
N LEU A 164 -18.66 3.01 -0.70
CA LEU A 164 -17.65 3.51 0.21
C LEU A 164 -18.31 4.37 1.31
N SER A 165 -18.16 3.94 2.57
CA SER A 165 -18.71 4.65 3.71
C SER A 165 -18.29 6.13 3.74
N ASP A 166 -19.27 7.02 3.86
CA ASP A 166 -19.03 8.47 3.95
C ASP A 166 -18.28 8.87 5.22
N ASP A 167 -18.35 8.07 6.29
CA ASP A 167 -17.67 8.37 7.54
C ASP A 167 -16.14 8.40 7.40
N ILE A 168 -15.60 7.74 6.36
CA ILE A 168 -14.17 7.78 6.00
C ILE A 168 -13.69 9.23 5.83
N ARG A 169 -14.56 10.14 5.37
CA ARG A 169 -14.24 11.56 5.16
C ARG A 169 -13.77 12.27 6.43
N ARG A 170 -14.19 11.80 7.62
CA ARG A 170 -13.95 12.49 8.89
C ARG A 170 -12.52 12.31 9.40
N TYR A 171 -11.84 11.23 9.00
CA TYR A 171 -10.54 10.86 9.54
C TYR A 171 -9.39 11.58 8.84
N ALA A 172 -8.42 12.07 9.61
CA ALA A 172 -7.19 12.64 9.07
C ALA A 172 -6.39 11.63 8.25
N PHE A 173 -6.39 10.37 8.71
CA PHE A 173 -5.88 9.20 8.02
C PHE A 173 -6.93 8.10 8.14
N TYR A 174 -7.20 7.36 7.06
CA TYR A 174 -8.07 6.18 7.05
C TYR A 174 -7.37 5.00 6.37
N SER A 175 -7.48 3.80 6.92
CA SER A 175 -7.00 2.56 6.31
C SER A 175 -7.78 1.36 6.82
N ILE A 176 -7.61 0.20 6.18
CA ILE A 176 -8.11 -1.06 6.77
C ILE A 176 -7.09 -1.56 7.79
N PRO A 177 -7.45 -1.73 9.08
CA PRO A 177 -6.53 -2.20 10.10
C PRO A 177 -6.14 -3.66 9.88
N ASN A 178 -4.84 -3.97 9.99
CA ASN A 178 -4.33 -5.34 9.85
C ASN A 178 -4.13 -6.05 11.20
N HIS A 179 -4.20 -5.32 12.33
CA HIS A 179 -4.03 -5.83 13.70
C HIS A 179 -2.81 -6.75 13.91
N GLN A 180 -1.73 -6.55 13.15
CA GLN A 180 -0.49 -7.31 13.33
C GLN A 180 0.44 -6.59 14.32
N THR A 181 1.18 -7.36 15.10
CA THR A 181 2.05 -6.86 16.17
C THR A 181 3.55 -6.95 15.85
N ALA A 182 3.95 -7.59 14.74
CA ALA A 182 5.35 -7.85 14.41
C ALA A 182 5.70 -7.55 12.93
N PRO A 183 5.95 -6.28 12.56
CA PRO A 183 5.89 -5.07 13.40
C PRO A 183 4.44 -4.63 13.64
N THR A 184 4.21 -3.69 14.57
CA THR A 184 2.90 -3.07 14.77
C THR A 184 2.41 -2.50 13.44
N ARG A 185 1.39 -3.12 12.85
CA ARG A 185 0.79 -2.76 11.57
C ARG A 185 -0.71 -2.74 11.75
N ASN A 186 -1.24 -1.58 12.10
CA ASN A 186 -2.67 -1.34 12.17
C ASN A 186 -3.18 -0.60 10.92
N TRP A 187 -2.60 -0.92 9.76
CA TRP A 187 -2.97 -0.37 8.46
C TRP A 187 -2.71 -1.39 7.35
N THR A 188 -3.20 -1.07 6.17
CA THR A 188 -2.86 -1.77 4.92
C THR A 188 -2.49 -0.76 3.85
N GLY A 189 -1.35 -0.96 3.17
CA GLY A 189 -0.94 -0.08 2.07
C GLY A 189 -1.89 -0.11 0.86
N TYR A 190 -2.62 -1.21 0.66
CA TYR A 190 -3.53 -1.38 -0.48
C TYR A 190 -4.88 -0.67 -0.35
N PHE A 191 -5.19 -0.12 0.82
CA PHE A 191 -6.38 0.67 1.08
C PHE A 191 -6.05 1.69 2.18
N MET A 192 -5.73 2.92 1.78
CA MET A 192 -5.37 3.98 2.71
C MET A 192 -5.62 5.35 2.10
N GLY A 193 -5.83 6.36 2.93
CA GLY A 193 -6.00 7.73 2.46
C GLY A 193 -6.17 8.69 3.62
N GLY A 194 -6.57 9.90 3.32
CA GLY A 194 -6.69 10.93 4.33
C GLY A 194 -6.85 12.31 3.74
N LYS A 195 -6.97 13.29 4.63
CA LYS A 195 -7.20 14.68 4.28
C LYS A 195 -6.03 15.25 3.48
N PRO A 196 -6.28 16.09 2.46
CA PRO A 196 -5.20 16.79 1.76
C PRO A 196 -4.40 17.65 2.75
N GLY A 197 -3.09 17.72 2.55
CA GLY A 197 -2.17 18.40 3.47
C GLY A 197 -1.73 17.56 4.68
N ASN A 198 -2.15 16.29 4.80
CA ASN A 198 -1.68 15.44 5.89
C ASN A 198 -0.15 15.22 5.80
N PRO A 199 0.62 15.62 6.84
CA PRO A 199 2.08 15.60 6.79
C PRO A 199 2.67 14.19 6.68
N LEU A 200 1.93 13.15 7.09
CA LEU A 200 2.38 11.76 6.96
C LEU A 200 2.66 11.39 5.50
N PHE A 201 1.85 11.86 4.55
CA PHE A 201 2.03 11.51 3.14
C PHE A 201 3.30 12.15 2.56
N ALA A 202 3.57 13.41 2.90
CA ALA A 202 4.80 14.07 2.51
C ALA A 202 6.04 13.44 3.15
N TYR A 203 5.94 13.11 4.45
CA TYR A 203 6.99 12.45 5.20
C TYR A 203 7.36 11.08 4.60
N MET A 204 6.35 10.26 4.28
CA MET A 204 6.56 8.94 3.68
C MET A 204 7.12 9.02 2.26
N LEU A 205 6.67 9.97 1.44
CA LEU A 205 7.26 10.22 0.12
C LEU A 205 8.75 10.58 0.26
N GLN A 206 9.08 11.50 1.17
CA GLN A 206 10.47 11.89 1.44
C GLN A 206 11.31 10.72 1.97
N ALA A 207 10.73 9.84 2.78
CA ALA A 207 11.39 8.64 3.29
C ALA A 207 11.78 7.69 2.15
N PHE A 208 10.89 7.44 1.18
CA PHE A 208 11.21 6.66 -0.01
C PHE A 208 12.29 7.33 -0.88
N THR A 209 12.19 8.63 -1.14
CA THR A 209 13.19 9.37 -1.90
C THR A 209 14.57 9.29 -1.23
N THR A 210 14.62 9.47 0.09
CA THR A 210 15.86 9.38 0.87
C THR A 210 16.43 7.96 0.88
N LEU A 211 15.58 6.94 1.03
CA LEU A 211 15.98 5.54 0.93
C LEU A 211 16.67 5.28 -0.43
N TYR A 212 16.07 5.71 -1.53
CA TYR A 212 16.61 5.49 -2.87
C TYR A 212 17.79 6.40 -3.24
N ALA A 213 18.01 7.49 -2.50
CA ALA A 213 19.27 8.23 -2.57
C ALA A 213 20.45 7.47 -1.94
N LEU A 214 20.16 6.63 -0.94
CA LEU A 214 21.18 5.86 -0.20
C LEU A 214 21.43 4.45 -0.77
N THR A 215 20.45 3.88 -1.49
CA THR A 215 20.56 2.54 -2.08
C THR A 215 19.83 2.44 -3.42
N ASP A 216 20.20 1.47 -4.24
CA ASP A 216 19.55 1.19 -5.53
C ASP A 216 18.36 0.26 -5.38
N HIS A 217 18.34 -0.55 -4.32
CA HIS A 217 17.29 -1.55 -4.10
C HIS A 217 16.79 -1.50 -2.67
N ILE A 218 15.51 -1.82 -2.45
CA ILE A 218 14.97 -1.98 -1.10
C ILE A 218 15.64 -3.14 -0.35
N PRO A 219 15.84 -3.01 0.97
CA PRO A 219 16.38 -4.08 1.83
C PRO A 219 15.34 -5.12 2.25
N ASP A 220 14.06 -4.89 1.99
CA ASP A 220 12.97 -5.84 2.22
C ASP A 220 11.76 -5.52 1.31
N TYR A 221 10.88 -6.50 1.09
CA TYR A 221 9.64 -6.27 0.34
C TYR A 221 8.67 -5.35 1.09
N PHE A 222 8.59 -5.45 2.42
CA PHE A 222 7.63 -4.71 3.24
C PHE A 222 8.16 -3.35 3.70
N MET A 223 8.99 -2.68 2.89
CA MET A 223 9.60 -1.41 3.29
C MET A 223 8.59 -0.29 3.56
N ILE A 224 7.46 -0.27 2.86
CA ILE A 224 6.36 0.65 3.17
C ILE A 224 5.90 0.49 4.63
N ASP A 225 5.68 -0.75 5.07
CA ASP A 225 5.21 -1.02 6.42
C ASP A 225 6.30 -0.82 7.46
N VAL A 226 7.56 -1.12 7.15
CA VAL A 226 8.70 -0.82 8.02
C VAL A 226 8.77 0.68 8.30
N MET A 227 8.70 1.51 7.26
CA MET A 227 8.78 2.97 7.42
C MET A 227 7.53 3.54 8.11
N MET A 228 6.34 3.04 7.77
CA MET A 228 5.12 3.41 8.51
C MET A 228 5.21 3.01 9.99
N SER A 229 5.78 1.85 10.31
CA SER A 229 6.00 1.40 11.70
C SER A 229 7.03 2.27 12.42
N ALA A 230 8.07 2.75 11.73
CA ALA A 230 9.02 3.70 12.29
C ALA A 230 8.33 5.04 12.61
N ALA A 231 7.54 5.58 11.69
CA ALA A 231 6.77 6.80 11.91
C ALA A 231 5.76 6.64 13.07
N TYR A 232 5.02 5.53 13.10
CA TYR A 232 4.09 5.20 14.18
C TYR A 232 4.79 5.05 15.55
N THR A 233 5.97 4.44 15.57
CA THR A 233 6.73 4.23 16.81
C THR A 233 7.31 5.53 17.34
N HIS A 234 7.87 6.38 16.48
CA HIS A 234 8.69 7.52 16.92
C HIS A 234 8.02 8.89 16.80
N ILE A 235 6.88 9.01 16.11
CA ILE A 235 6.16 10.29 15.94
C ILE A 235 4.79 10.17 16.65
N PRO A 236 4.62 10.75 17.86
CA PRO A 236 3.39 10.61 18.66
C PRO A 236 2.11 11.03 17.92
N GLN A 237 2.19 12.04 17.07
CA GLN A 237 1.06 12.53 16.28
C GLN A 237 0.64 11.53 15.21
N VAL A 238 1.59 10.84 14.56
CA VAL A 238 1.29 9.76 13.60
C VAL A 238 0.63 8.60 14.32
N ARG A 239 1.13 8.22 15.50
CA ARG A 239 0.52 7.19 16.34
C ARG A 239 -0.93 7.53 16.68
N SER A 240 -1.15 8.70 17.27
CA SER A 240 -2.48 9.15 17.70
C SER A 240 -3.48 9.20 16.53
N MET A 241 -3.01 9.63 15.36
CA MET A 241 -3.82 9.69 14.14
C MET A 241 -4.20 8.29 13.61
N ILE A 242 -3.30 7.32 13.68
CA ILE A 242 -3.58 5.93 13.26
C ILE A 242 -4.48 5.22 14.28
N ASP A 243 -4.24 5.42 15.59
CA ASP A 243 -5.01 4.80 16.66
C ASP A 243 -6.45 5.33 16.75
N ALA A 244 -6.73 6.52 16.22
CA ALA A 244 -8.07 7.10 16.16
C ALA A 244 -9.00 6.42 15.12
N GLN A 245 -8.48 5.52 14.28
CA GLN A 245 -9.27 4.83 13.27
C GLN A 245 -10.23 3.80 13.88
N PRO A 246 -11.45 3.64 13.32
CA PRO A 246 -12.36 2.61 13.75
C PRO A 246 -11.90 1.25 13.23
N VAL A 247 -12.29 0.19 13.94
CA VAL A 247 -12.26 -1.15 13.37
C VAL A 247 -13.16 -1.19 12.14
N ASN A 248 -12.66 -1.74 11.03
CA ASN A 248 -13.41 -1.83 9.78
C ASN A 248 -12.89 -2.97 8.89
N ASN A 249 -13.74 -3.50 8.00
CA ASN A 249 -13.40 -4.51 6.97
C ASN A 249 -12.57 -5.68 7.52
N LEU A 250 -13.00 -6.26 8.65
CA LEU A 250 -12.28 -7.32 9.36
C LEU A 250 -12.00 -8.54 8.46
N HIS A 251 -12.93 -8.82 7.54
CA HIS A 251 -12.89 -9.97 6.64
C HIS A 251 -12.39 -9.61 5.23
N ARG A 252 -11.57 -8.56 5.08
CA ARG A 252 -11.05 -8.10 3.77
C ARG A 252 -10.39 -9.16 2.89
N LEU A 253 -9.94 -10.29 3.44
CA LEU A 253 -9.34 -11.41 2.68
C LEU A 253 -10.32 -12.55 2.41
N TYR A 254 -11.50 -12.55 3.03
CA TYR A 254 -12.45 -13.67 2.99
C TYR A 254 -12.88 -14.04 1.57
N LEU A 255 -13.27 -13.06 0.74
CA LEU A 255 -13.72 -13.31 -0.62
C LEU A 255 -12.64 -13.97 -1.50
N ALA A 256 -11.36 -13.71 -1.25
CA ALA A 256 -10.26 -14.27 -2.05
C ALA A 256 -10.20 -15.80 -1.96
N ASP A 257 -10.59 -16.37 -0.82
CA ASP A 257 -10.61 -17.82 -0.59
C ASP A 257 -11.91 -18.49 -1.09
N LYS A 258 -12.87 -17.69 -1.59
CA LYS A 258 -14.21 -18.12 -1.99
C LYS A 258 -14.48 -18.03 -3.48
N LEU A 259 -13.54 -17.54 -4.26
CA LEU A 259 -13.71 -17.31 -5.69
C LEU A 259 -14.08 -18.58 -6.49
N ALA A 260 -13.66 -19.76 -6.05
CA ALA A 260 -13.98 -21.02 -6.72
C ALA A 260 -15.29 -21.68 -6.24
N ASP A 261 -15.90 -21.15 -5.18
CA ASP A 261 -17.15 -21.68 -4.63
C ASP A 261 -18.31 -21.32 -5.57
N ALA A 262 -19.41 -22.10 -5.50
CA ALA A 262 -20.59 -21.86 -6.33
C ALA A 262 -21.41 -20.63 -5.88
N THR A 263 -21.38 -20.31 -4.60
CA THR A 263 -22.06 -19.17 -3.97
C THR A 263 -21.25 -18.70 -2.76
N VAL A 264 -21.46 -17.47 -2.30
CA VAL A 264 -20.84 -16.96 -1.07
C VAL A 264 -21.83 -16.10 -0.28
N GLU A 265 -21.82 -16.26 1.04
CA GLU A 265 -22.43 -15.30 1.95
C GLU A 265 -21.33 -14.35 2.47
N LEU A 266 -21.49 -13.06 2.20
CA LEU A 266 -20.51 -12.04 2.54
C LEU A 266 -20.68 -11.56 3.99
N PRO A 267 -19.59 -11.42 4.77
CA PRO A 267 -19.65 -10.83 6.10
C PRO A 267 -20.20 -9.40 6.07
N SER A 268 -21.21 -9.12 6.88
CA SER A 268 -21.92 -7.83 6.91
C SER A 268 -21.07 -6.65 7.43
N ASP A 269 -19.92 -6.91 8.06
CA ASP A 269 -18.97 -5.92 8.57
C ASP A 269 -17.89 -5.52 7.56
N THR A 270 -17.95 -6.06 6.35
CA THR A 270 -16.91 -5.91 5.32
C THR A 270 -17.55 -5.67 3.97
N TYR A 271 -17.07 -4.64 3.28
CA TYR A 271 -17.51 -4.32 1.91
C TYR A 271 -16.33 -4.13 0.95
N ALA A 272 -15.10 -4.06 1.47
CA ALA A 272 -13.88 -3.92 0.69
C ALA A 272 -13.00 -5.16 0.81
N TYR A 273 -12.89 -5.91 -0.29
CA TYR A 273 -12.16 -7.18 -0.34
C TYR A 273 -10.90 -7.09 -1.19
N LYS A 274 -9.77 -7.52 -0.65
CA LYS A 274 -8.49 -7.58 -1.36
C LYS A 274 -8.39 -8.91 -2.10
N LEU A 275 -8.43 -8.83 -3.43
CA LEU A 275 -8.23 -9.97 -4.33
C LEU A 275 -6.79 -10.00 -4.90
N SER A 276 -6.50 -11.04 -5.67
CA SER A 276 -5.24 -11.22 -6.41
C SER A 276 -5.53 -11.78 -7.79
N TYR A 277 -4.83 -11.29 -8.82
CA TYR A 277 -4.92 -11.84 -10.17
C TYR A 277 -3.95 -13.01 -10.43
N LYS A 278 -3.05 -13.32 -9.49
CA LYS A 278 -2.01 -14.34 -9.70
C LYS A 278 -2.55 -15.76 -9.63
N ASN A 279 -3.61 -15.98 -8.87
CA ASN A 279 -4.18 -17.31 -8.60
C ASN A 279 -5.56 -17.53 -9.25
N THR A 280 -6.08 -16.55 -10.00
CA THR A 280 -7.44 -16.62 -10.57
C THR A 280 -7.50 -17.27 -11.95
N ARG A 281 -6.36 -17.44 -12.62
CA ARG A 281 -6.30 -17.97 -14.00
C ARG A 281 -6.88 -19.38 -14.16
N GLN A 282 -6.92 -20.15 -13.09
CA GLN A 282 -7.41 -21.54 -13.11
C GLN A 282 -8.87 -21.66 -12.64
N ILE A 283 -9.47 -20.58 -12.15
CA ILE A 283 -10.84 -20.61 -11.62
C ILE A 283 -11.81 -20.46 -12.80
N PRO A 284 -12.71 -21.44 -13.04
CA PRO A 284 -13.75 -21.30 -14.05
C PRO A 284 -14.66 -20.12 -13.71
N ALA A 285 -15.06 -19.32 -14.71
CA ALA A 285 -16.01 -18.23 -14.48
C ALA A 285 -17.46 -18.74 -14.36
N ALA A 286 -17.85 -19.74 -15.14
CA ALA A 286 -19.22 -20.25 -15.11
C ALA A 286 -19.56 -20.92 -13.77
N HIS A 287 -20.70 -20.53 -13.19
CA HIS A 287 -21.23 -21.10 -11.94
C HIS A 287 -20.29 -20.99 -10.73
N THR A 288 -19.50 -19.91 -10.66
CA THR A 288 -18.64 -19.61 -9.51
C THR A 288 -18.79 -18.16 -9.07
N VAL A 289 -18.43 -17.90 -7.82
CA VAL A 289 -18.29 -16.54 -7.26
C VAL A 289 -17.30 -15.70 -8.07
N TYR A 290 -16.28 -16.31 -8.68
CA TYR A 290 -15.38 -15.60 -9.58
C TYR A 290 -16.11 -15.06 -10.81
N GLY A 291 -17.04 -15.82 -11.40
CA GLY A 291 -17.92 -15.33 -12.45
C GLY A 291 -18.72 -14.11 -12.01
N GLU A 292 -19.36 -14.18 -10.84
CA GLU A 292 -20.12 -13.06 -10.27
C GLU A 292 -19.26 -11.82 -10.03
N VAL A 293 -18.00 -11.99 -9.60
CA VAL A 293 -17.02 -10.91 -9.48
C VAL A 293 -16.76 -10.29 -10.85
N LEU A 294 -16.50 -11.09 -11.88
CA LEU A 294 -16.19 -10.63 -13.23
C LEU A 294 -17.36 -9.91 -13.91
N ASP A 295 -18.57 -10.45 -13.77
CA ASP A 295 -19.81 -9.87 -14.29
C ASP A 295 -20.29 -8.70 -13.43
N GLY A 296 -19.77 -8.63 -12.20
CA GLY A 296 -20.02 -7.57 -11.25
C GLY A 296 -21.43 -7.62 -10.67
N THR A 297 -21.95 -8.82 -10.43
CA THR A 297 -23.27 -9.10 -9.85
C THR A 297 -23.22 -9.51 -8.39
N LEU A 298 -22.00 -9.66 -7.83
CA LEU A 298 -21.76 -9.95 -6.42
C LEU A 298 -22.03 -8.73 -5.53
#